data_AF-A0A251XQ86-F1
#
_entry.id   AF-A0A251XQ86-F1
#
_cell.length_a   1.000
_cell.length_b   1.000
_cell.length_c   1.000
_cell.angle_alpha   90.00
_cell.angle_beta   90.00
_cell.angle_gamma   90.00
#
_symmetry.space_group_name_H-M   'P 1'
#
loop_
_entity.id
_entity.type
_entity.pdbx_description
1 polymer ?
#
loop_
_entity_poly.entity_id
_entity_poly.type
_entity_poly.pdbx_seq_one_letter_code
_entity_poly.pdbx_strand_id
1 'polypeptide(L)'
;MTITAPTTAAAARPLRPVPPTEWPLMTDEFAFSITTTPFDEDYTPAESSRVTTNFANLARGERRRENLRDALAMIDARFNGLAHAAAGADADAGDRDRYTVGLDIVSVGLRFADGGDEDFPLLEMLKTRILDRRTGRCHPGILGNNLSSYIRDHDFSVVLPALGGSPAGSALPDDFGALHGALFRHFRESAAYAEHSATPPVVCISVSTSRTYRRTGLHHPVLGVEYAQDELSLTDRYFARMGLRARFFMPAGSAAPLAFYTCGDLLGDHTDLQLIGTISTMETFQRIYRPEIYGARTAAADVYRPDLTAEDHVRPPIAYDREERARLAVEQGRYAEEHLMAPHGDRLRRWAAARVGAAR
;
A
#
# COMPACT_ATOMS: atom_id res chain seq x y z
N MET A 1 -38.04 71.58 -52.72
CA MET A 1 -36.97 72.30 -52.02
C MET A 1 -36.66 71.57 -50.73
N THR A 2 -35.74 70.60 -50.78
CA THR A 2 -35.09 69.93 -49.64
C THR A 2 -34.15 68.89 -50.24
N ILE A 3 -32.87 69.20 -50.43
CA ILE A 3 -31.76 69.18 -49.46
C ILE A 3 -31.47 67.77 -48.93
N THR A 4 -30.29 67.34 -49.36
CA THR A 4 -29.40 66.24 -49.01
C THR A 4 -29.25 65.98 -47.51
N ALA A 5 -29.09 64.72 -47.15
CA ALA A 5 -28.27 64.29 -46.01
C ALA A 5 -27.46 63.05 -46.44
N PRO A 6 -26.14 62.97 -46.16
CA PRO A 6 -25.30 61.89 -46.65
C PRO A 6 -24.94 60.84 -45.59
N THR A 7 -24.42 59.72 -46.10
CA THR A 7 -23.30 58.92 -45.55
C THR A 7 -23.61 57.65 -44.73
N THR A 8 -23.06 56.56 -45.28
CA THR A 8 -22.46 55.36 -44.62
C THR A 8 -23.37 54.38 -43.89
N ALA A 9 -23.78 53.33 -44.61
CA ALA A 9 -24.04 52.02 -44.03
C ALA A 9 -22.78 51.14 -44.22
N ALA A 10 -22.02 50.95 -43.13
CA ALA A 10 -20.95 49.97 -43.06
C ALA A 10 -21.56 48.55 -42.96
N ALA A 11 -21.07 47.63 -43.79
CA ALA A 11 -21.49 46.24 -43.80
C ALA A 11 -21.21 45.57 -42.44
N ALA A 12 -22.23 44.96 -41.85
CA ALA A 12 -22.12 44.15 -40.64
C ALA A 12 -21.24 42.91 -40.91
N ARG A 13 -20.09 42.82 -40.23
CA ARG A 13 -19.30 41.57 -40.18
C ARG A 13 -20.08 40.55 -39.34
N PRO A 14 -20.17 39.28 -39.76
CA PRO A 14 -20.76 38.24 -38.92
C PRO A 14 -19.91 38.07 -37.66
N LEU A 15 -20.57 38.07 -36.50
CA LEU A 15 -19.99 37.71 -35.22
C LEU A 15 -19.37 36.33 -35.34
N ARG A 16 -18.04 36.26 -35.19
CA ARG A 16 -17.36 34.98 -34.97
C ARG A 16 -17.97 34.32 -33.74
N PRO A 17 -18.22 32.99 -33.74
CA PRO A 17 -18.58 32.30 -32.51
C PRO A 17 -17.44 32.52 -31.52
N VAL A 18 -17.78 33.14 -30.39
CA VAL A 18 -16.91 33.18 -29.21
C VAL A 18 -16.71 31.71 -28.83
N PRO A 19 -15.48 31.17 -28.81
CA PRO A 19 -15.27 29.82 -28.32
C PRO A 19 -15.81 29.78 -26.88
N PRO A 20 -16.43 28.68 -26.44
CA PRO A 20 -16.86 28.58 -25.05
C PRO A 20 -15.65 28.93 -24.19
N THR A 21 -15.83 29.95 -23.34
CA THR A 21 -14.87 30.33 -22.32
C THR A 21 -14.42 29.04 -21.66
N GLU A 22 -13.13 28.72 -21.79
CA GLU A 22 -12.51 27.66 -21.00
C GLU A 22 -12.94 27.95 -19.56
N TRP A 23 -13.85 27.14 -19.02
CA TRP A 23 -14.00 27.07 -17.58
C TRP A 23 -12.60 26.80 -17.06
N PRO A 24 -12.08 27.60 -16.11
CA PRO A 24 -10.77 27.33 -15.57
C PRO A 24 -10.80 25.87 -15.12
N LEU A 25 -9.98 25.04 -15.77
CA LEU A 25 -9.59 23.74 -15.23
C LEU A 25 -9.20 24.07 -13.80
N MET A 26 -9.97 23.58 -12.82
CA MET A 26 -9.59 23.72 -11.43
C MET A 26 -8.27 22.97 -11.31
N THR A 27 -7.16 23.72 -11.39
CA THR A 27 -5.84 23.26 -11.00
C THR A 27 -5.97 23.05 -9.50
N ASP A 28 -6.40 21.85 -9.12
CA ASP A 28 -6.39 21.40 -7.75
C ASP A 28 -4.92 21.19 -7.36
N GLU A 29 -4.23 22.31 -7.10
CA GLU A 29 -2.81 22.42 -6.81
C GLU A 29 -2.52 21.82 -5.44
N PHE A 30 -2.39 20.51 -5.40
CA PHE A 30 -1.60 19.87 -4.38
C PHE A 30 -0.53 18.99 -5.02
N ALA A 31 0.64 18.97 -4.41
CA ALA A 31 1.79 18.20 -4.85
C ALA A 31 2.10 17.09 -3.84
N PHE A 32 2.75 16.04 -4.33
CA PHE A 32 3.29 15.00 -3.47
C PHE A 32 4.75 15.30 -3.15
N SER A 33 5.09 15.21 -1.87
CA SER A 33 6.48 15.14 -1.42
C SER A 33 6.80 13.70 -1.02
N ILE A 34 8.05 13.29 -1.22
CA ILE A 34 8.51 11.97 -0.80
C ILE A 34 9.79 12.13 0.02
N THR A 35 9.82 11.49 1.18
CA THR A 35 11.02 11.31 1.97
C THR A 35 11.30 9.81 2.13
N THR A 36 12.59 9.46 2.24
CA THR A 36 13.02 8.08 2.42
C THR A 36 13.83 7.98 3.69
N THR A 37 13.47 7.04 4.56
CA THR A 37 14.17 6.78 5.83
C THR A 37 14.56 5.31 5.90
N PRO A 38 15.82 4.96 6.17
CA PRO A 38 16.22 3.57 6.37
C PRO A 38 15.44 2.92 7.53
N PHE A 39 14.96 1.71 7.32
CA PHE A 39 14.41 0.85 8.35
C PHE A 39 15.44 -0.22 8.71
N ASP A 40 16.35 0.15 9.60
CA ASP A 40 17.39 -0.71 10.15
C ASP A 40 17.21 -0.92 11.67
N GLU A 41 18.17 -1.54 12.34
CA GLU A 41 18.10 -1.80 13.78
C GLU A 41 18.14 -0.52 14.66
N ASP A 42 18.61 0.59 14.10
CA ASP A 42 18.72 1.87 14.79
C ASP A 42 17.52 2.79 14.52
N TYR A 43 16.64 2.40 13.59
CA TYR A 43 15.41 3.13 13.27
C TYR A 43 14.62 3.45 14.54
N THR A 44 14.28 4.73 14.67
CA THR A 44 13.48 5.29 15.75
C THR A 44 12.38 6.14 15.12
N PRO A 45 11.10 5.90 15.44
CA PRO A 45 10.03 6.78 14.97
C PRO A 45 10.23 8.21 15.46
N ALA A 46 10.03 9.21 14.60
CA ALA A 46 10.19 10.62 14.99
C ALA A 46 9.12 11.07 16.00
N GLU A 47 9.48 11.95 16.93
CA GLU A 47 8.52 12.53 17.90
C GLU A 47 7.44 13.40 17.23
N SER A 48 7.74 13.98 16.06
CA SER A 48 6.81 14.77 15.25
C SER A 48 5.91 13.91 14.35
N SER A 49 6.29 12.65 14.06
CA SER A 49 5.41 11.65 13.44
C SER A 49 4.57 10.98 14.53
N ARG A 50 3.88 11.80 15.33
CA ARG A 50 3.03 11.42 16.49
C ARG A 50 2.03 10.31 16.19
N VAL A 51 1.82 9.97 14.93
CA VAL A 51 1.11 8.77 14.55
C VAL A 51 1.90 7.94 13.57
N THR A 52 2.27 6.74 13.99
CA THR A 52 3.20 5.92 13.22
C THR A 52 2.52 4.75 12.54
N THR A 53 3.11 4.35 11.44
CA THR A 53 2.69 3.30 10.53
C THR A 53 2.87 1.87 11.05
N ASN A 54 2.35 0.88 10.30
CA ASN A 54 2.18 -0.52 10.72
C ASN A 54 3.42 -1.19 11.37
N PHE A 55 4.63 -0.82 10.95
CA PHE A 55 5.90 -1.40 11.42
C PHE A 55 6.52 -0.62 12.58
N ALA A 56 6.09 0.60 12.86
CA ALA A 56 6.69 1.42 13.91
C ALA A 56 6.36 0.95 15.33
N ASN A 57 5.37 0.07 15.52
CA ASN A 57 5.15 -0.60 16.81
C ASN A 57 6.35 -1.51 17.17
N LEU A 58 6.96 -2.17 16.18
CA LEU A 58 8.18 -2.95 16.38
C LEU A 58 9.38 -2.08 16.73
N ALA A 59 9.32 -0.82 16.29
CA ALA A 59 10.34 0.20 16.51
C ALA A 59 10.14 1.00 17.82
N ARG A 60 9.43 0.47 18.82
CA ARG A 60 9.17 1.11 20.11
C ARG A 60 9.58 0.29 21.32
N GLY A 61 9.64 0.96 22.47
CA GLY A 61 9.93 0.34 23.77
C GLY A 61 11.41 0.00 23.96
N GLU A 62 11.74 -0.53 25.15
CA GLU A 62 13.12 -0.83 25.55
C GLU A 62 13.77 -1.92 24.68
N ARG A 63 12.97 -2.86 24.16
CA ARG A 63 13.43 -3.95 23.29
C ARG A 63 13.42 -3.60 21.80
N ARG A 64 13.23 -2.33 21.44
CA ARG A 64 13.18 -1.85 20.05
C ARG A 64 14.27 -2.45 19.16
N ARG A 65 15.53 -2.20 19.51
CA ARG A 65 16.68 -2.56 18.68
C ARG A 65 16.79 -4.07 18.51
N GLU A 66 16.48 -4.83 19.56
CA GLU A 66 16.44 -6.29 19.52
C GLU A 66 15.33 -6.79 18.59
N ASN A 67 14.10 -6.28 18.74
CA ASN A 67 12.96 -6.61 17.87
C ASN A 67 13.26 -6.33 16.38
N LEU A 68 13.86 -5.17 16.08
CA LEU A 68 14.21 -4.78 14.71
C LEU A 68 15.31 -5.68 14.14
N ARG A 69 16.37 -5.96 14.92
CA ARG A 69 17.44 -6.87 14.52
C ARG A 69 16.91 -8.28 14.24
N ASP A 70 16.07 -8.82 15.12
CA ASP A 70 15.49 -10.15 14.96
C ASP A 70 14.57 -10.22 13.75
N ALA A 71 13.75 -9.19 13.51
CA ALA A 71 12.91 -9.11 12.32
C ALA A 71 13.75 -9.07 11.05
N LEU A 72 14.79 -8.23 10.98
CA LEU A 72 15.67 -8.14 9.81
C LEU A 72 16.43 -9.45 9.57
N ALA A 73 16.91 -10.12 10.63
CA ALA A 73 17.55 -11.43 10.53
C ALA A 73 16.58 -12.51 10.01
N MET A 74 15.32 -12.49 10.44
CA MET A 74 14.28 -13.38 9.91
C MET A 74 14.03 -13.13 8.41
N ILE A 75 14.03 -11.87 7.97
CA ILE A 75 13.88 -11.50 6.56
C ILE A 75 15.05 -12.02 5.74
N ASP A 76 16.29 -11.82 6.20
CA ASP A 76 17.50 -12.32 5.52
C ASP A 76 17.50 -13.85 5.42
N ALA A 77 17.19 -14.55 6.51
CA ALA A 77 17.12 -16.01 6.52
C ALA A 77 16.05 -16.52 5.55
N ARG A 78 14.87 -15.89 5.54
CA ARG A 78 13.78 -16.27 4.64
C ARG A 78 14.12 -15.98 3.18
N PHE A 79 14.74 -14.83 2.91
CA PHE A 79 15.17 -14.45 1.57
C PHE A 79 16.14 -15.48 1.00
N ASN A 80 17.22 -15.78 1.74
CA ASN A 80 18.23 -16.71 1.26
C ASN A 80 17.69 -18.13 1.12
N GLY A 81 16.80 -18.57 2.01
CA GLY A 81 16.13 -19.86 1.86
C GLY A 81 15.33 -19.98 0.56
N LEU A 82 14.59 -18.93 0.18
CA LEU A 82 13.83 -18.89 -1.07
C LEU A 82 14.75 -18.73 -2.30
N ALA A 83 15.78 -17.89 -2.23
CA ALA A 83 16.73 -17.70 -3.32
C ALA A 83 17.50 -18.99 -3.61
N HIS A 84 17.92 -19.72 -2.57
CA HIS A 84 18.56 -21.01 -2.70
C HIS A 84 17.62 -22.06 -3.32
N ALA A 85 16.36 -22.11 -2.88
CA ALA A 85 15.36 -23.02 -3.46
C ALA A 85 15.06 -22.71 -4.94
N ALA A 86 15.01 -21.42 -5.30
CA ALA A 86 14.78 -20.99 -6.69
C ALA A 86 15.99 -21.30 -7.61
N ALA A 87 17.22 -21.26 -7.09
CA ALA A 87 18.43 -21.60 -7.83
C ALA A 87 18.57 -23.12 -8.12
N GLY A 88 17.85 -23.98 -7.40
CA GLY A 88 17.78 -25.42 -7.69
C GLY A 88 19.15 -26.12 -7.63
N ALA A 89 19.46 -26.93 -8.64
CA ALA A 89 20.70 -27.72 -8.71
C ALA A 89 21.98 -26.88 -8.88
N ASP A 90 21.84 -25.62 -9.30
CA ASP A 90 22.95 -24.67 -9.47
C ASP A 90 23.30 -23.94 -8.16
N ALA A 91 22.61 -24.25 -7.06
CA ALA A 91 22.80 -23.59 -5.78
C ALA A 91 24.03 -24.13 -5.03
N ASP A 92 25.11 -23.35 -5.01
CA ASP A 92 26.30 -23.68 -4.21
C ASP A 92 26.01 -23.76 -2.71
N ALA A 93 26.64 -24.69 -2.00
CA ALA A 93 26.46 -24.85 -0.55
C ALA A 93 26.84 -23.58 0.26
N GLY A 94 27.75 -22.75 -0.27
CA GLY A 94 28.14 -21.48 0.32
C GLY A 94 27.15 -20.32 0.08
N ASP A 95 26.01 -20.56 -0.57
CA ASP A 95 25.07 -19.51 -1.00
C ASP A 95 23.97 -19.20 0.03
N ARG A 96 24.01 -19.85 1.20
CA ARG A 96 22.94 -19.79 2.22
C ARG A 96 22.78 -18.45 2.92
N ASP A 97 23.77 -17.58 2.90
CA ASP A 97 23.73 -16.22 3.52
C ASP A 97 24.25 -15.15 2.54
N ARG A 98 24.04 -15.34 1.23
CA ARG A 98 24.55 -14.47 0.18
C ARG A 98 23.90 -13.09 0.18
N TYR A 99 22.61 -13.01 0.46
CA TYR A 99 21.84 -11.78 0.30
C TYR A 99 21.48 -11.17 1.65
N THR A 100 21.51 -9.84 1.70
CA THR A 100 20.93 -9.05 2.79
C THR A 100 19.84 -8.15 2.23
N VAL A 101 18.69 -8.13 2.87
CA VAL A 101 17.54 -7.31 2.48
C VAL A 101 17.54 -6.03 3.31
N GLY A 102 17.77 -4.90 2.64
CA GLY A 102 17.53 -3.58 3.20
C GLY A 102 16.08 -3.16 3.02
N LEU A 103 15.56 -2.40 3.97
CA LEU A 103 14.23 -1.81 3.92
C LEU A 103 14.35 -0.30 4.04
N ASP A 104 13.61 0.42 3.20
CA ASP A 104 13.44 1.87 3.32
C ASP A 104 11.96 2.18 3.51
N ILE A 105 11.65 3.06 4.47
CA ILE A 105 10.34 3.69 4.60
C ILE A 105 10.28 4.82 3.60
N VAL A 106 9.32 4.72 2.68
CA VAL A 106 8.98 5.77 1.73
C VAL A 106 7.73 6.46 2.25
N SER A 107 7.90 7.66 2.79
CA SER A 107 6.82 8.48 3.33
C SER A 107 6.38 9.50 2.29
N VAL A 108 5.07 9.56 2.05
CA VAL A 108 4.46 10.44 1.05
C VAL A 108 3.66 11.50 1.76
N GLY A 109 4.04 12.76 1.55
CA GLY A 109 3.32 13.94 2.02
C GLY A 109 2.39 14.51 0.94
N LEU A 110 1.34 15.18 1.40
CA LEU A 110 0.41 15.94 0.58
C LEU A 110 0.58 17.43 0.92
N ARG A 111 0.97 18.23 -0.06
CA ARG A 111 1.17 19.68 0.09
C ARG A 111 0.12 20.45 -0.68
N PHE A 112 -0.71 21.21 0.01
CA PHE A 112 -1.69 22.12 -0.62
C PHE A 112 -1.03 23.45 -0.97
N ALA A 113 -1.35 24.03 -2.13
CA ALA A 113 -0.81 25.32 -2.55
C ALA A 113 -1.31 26.52 -1.72
N ASP A 114 -2.44 26.38 -1.04
CA ASP A 114 -3.10 27.40 -0.21
C ASP A 114 -2.87 27.22 1.31
N GLY A 115 -2.15 26.17 1.73
CA GLY A 115 -1.81 25.89 3.12
C GLY A 115 -0.45 26.45 3.54
N GLY A 116 -0.24 26.65 4.84
CA GLY A 116 1.10 26.95 5.39
C GLY A 116 2.11 25.83 5.14
N ASP A 117 3.39 26.05 5.49
CA ASP A 117 4.57 25.22 5.16
C ASP A 117 4.58 23.74 5.62
N GLU A 118 3.47 23.18 6.13
CA GLU A 118 3.43 21.81 6.67
C GLU A 118 2.78 20.80 5.70
N ASP A 119 3.53 19.75 5.36
CA ASP A 119 3.06 18.62 4.56
C ASP A 119 2.18 17.69 5.39
N PHE A 120 0.97 17.37 4.91
CA PHE A 120 0.15 16.35 5.55
C PHE A 120 0.69 14.95 5.24
N PRO A 121 0.97 14.08 6.22
CA PRO A 121 1.45 12.72 5.97
C PRO A 121 0.31 11.88 5.38
N LEU A 122 0.40 11.54 4.09
CA LEU A 122 -0.65 10.82 3.38
C LEU A 122 -0.57 9.31 3.60
N LEU A 123 0.58 8.72 3.23
CA LEU A 123 0.80 7.28 3.28
C LEU A 123 2.29 6.96 3.43
N GLU A 124 2.59 5.76 3.93
CA GLU A 124 3.93 5.20 3.93
C GLU A 124 3.93 3.76 3.41
N MET A 125 5.02 3.40 2.75
CA MET A 125 5.25 2.06 2.24
C MET A 125 6.71 1.68 2.49
N LEU A 126 6.96 0.40 2.68
CA LEU A 126 8.31 -0.15 2.66
C LEU A 126 8.73 -0.45 1.22
N LYS A 127 9.97 -0.10 0.90
CA LYS A 127 10.68 -0.50 -0.31
C LYS A 127 11.82 -1.44 0.06
N THR A 128 11.88 -2.59 -0.61
CA THR A 128 13.00 -3.52 -0.42
C THR A 128 14.19 -3.14 -1.29
N ARG A 129 15.40 -3.45 -0.81
CA ARG A 129 16.68 -3.40 -1.54
C ARG A 129 17.43 -4.68 -1.25
N ILE A 130 18.03 -5.30 -2.25
CA ILE A 130 18.68 -6.61 -2.10
C ILE A 130 20.17 -6.44 -2.34
N LEU A 131 20.98 -6.54 -1.29
CA LEU A 131 22.43 -6.54 -1.39
C LEU A 131 22.93 -7.97 -1.61
N ASP A 132 23.55 -8.23 -2.76
CA ASP A 132 24.35 -9.44 -2.98
C ASP A 132 25.73 -9.25 -2.36
N ARG A 133 26.00 -9.94 -1.26
CA ARG A 133 27.25 -9.81 -0.50
C ARG A 133 28.46 -10.42 -1.21
N ARG A 134 28.25 -11.29 -2.21
CA ARG A 134 29.35 -11.86 -2.99
C ARG A 134 29.86 -10.88 -4.03
N THR A 135 28.94 -10.21 -4.72
CA THR A 135 29.29 -9.31 -5.83
C THR A 135 29.36 -7.84 -5.39
N GLY A 136 28.82 -7.51 -4.22
CA GLY A 136 28.66 -6.13 -3.74
C GLY A 136 27.53 -5.37 -4.46
N ARG A 137 26.79 -6.03 -5.37
CA ARG A 137 25.73 -5.39 -6.16
C ARG A 137 24.46 -5.23 -5.33
N CYS A 138 23.87 -4.03 -5.38
CA CYS A 138 22.53 -3.78 -4.86
C CYS A 138 21.51 -3.92 -5.99
N HIS A 139 20.60 -4.88 -5.86
CA HIS A 139 19.47 -5.09 -6.76
C HIS A 139 18.24 -4.33 -6.25
N PRO A 140 17.46 -3.70 -7.15
CA PRO A 140 16.24 -3.00 -6.75
C PRO A 140 15.19 -4.01 -6.29
N GLY A 141 14.53 -3.74 -5.16
CA GLY A 141 13.34 -4.46 -4.74
C GLY A 141 12.04 -3.77 -5.16
N ILE A 142 10.94 -4.15 -4.53
CA ILE A 142 9.59 -3.64 -4.83
C ILE A 142 9.15 -2.65 -3.74
N LEU A 143 8.53 -1.54 -4.17
CA LEU A 143 7.81 -0.60 -3.31
C LEU A 143 6.37 -1.09 -3.08
N GLY A 144 5.83 -0.87 -1.89
CA GLY A 144 4.41 -1.16 -1.59
C GLY A 144 4.19 -2.10 -0.41
N ASN A 145 5.27 -2.69 0.10
CA ASN A 145 5.24 -3.52 1.29
C ASN A 145 4.67 -2.73 2.47
N ASN A 146 3.81 -3.37 3.27
CA ASN A 146 3.30 -2.80 4.52
C ASN A 146 2.58 -1.42 4.40
N LEU A 147 1.89 -1.16 3.27
CA LEU A 147 1.14 0.08 3.02
C LEU A 147 0.32 0.54 4.23
N SER A 148 0.65 1.71 4.76
CA SER A 148 -0.07 2.41 5.81
C SER A 148 -0.55 3.75 5.26
N SER A 149 -1.76 4.17 5.63
CA SER A 149 -2.37 5.40 5.10
C SER A 149 -3.26 6.03 6.15
N TYR A 150 -3.10 7.34 6.31
CA TYR A 150 -3.89 8.15 7.23
C TYR A 150 -5.37 8.17 6.83
N ILE A 151 -5.67 8.24 5.53
CA ILE A 151 -7.04 8.22 5.03
C ILE A 151 -7.65 6.83 5.19
N ARG A 152 -6.86 5.76 5.02
CA ARG A 152 -7.35 4.40 5.31
C ARG A 152 -7.70 4.25 6.79
N ASP A 153 -6.81 4.67 7.68
CA ASP A 153 -7.05 4.52 9.11
C ASP A 153 -8.21 5.42 9.56
N HIS A 154 -8.43 6.58 8.92
CA HIS A 154 -9.65 7.39 9.04
C HIS A 154 -10.91 6.64 8.60
N ASP A 155 -10.94 6.14 7.36
CA ASP A 155 -12.09 5.42 6.81
C ASP A 155 -12.49 4.23 7.71
N PHE A 156 -11.51 3.46 8.19
CA PHE A 156 -11.77 2.25 8.98
C PHE A 156 -11.96 2.49 10.48
N SER A 157 -11.35 3.53 11.06
CA SER A 157 -11.38 3.76 12.52
C SER A 157 -12.30 4.90 12.95
N VAL A 158 -12.74 5.74 12.02
CA VAL A 158 -13.65 6.88 12.27
C VAL A 158 -14.95 6.71 11.50
N VAL A 159 -14.89 6.61 10.17
CA VAL A 159 -16.09 6.56 9.31
C VAL A 159 -16.86 5.26 9.48
N LEU A 160 -16.18 4.11 9.37
CA LEU A 160 -16.82 2.81 9.44
C LEU A 160 -17.55 2.55 10.79
N PRO A 161 -16.97 2.87 11.96
CA PRO A 161 -17.70 2.78 13.23
C PRO A 161 -18.90 3.73 13.31
N ALA A 162 -18.78 4.96 12.78
CA ALA A 162 -19.87 5.95 12.79
C ALA A 162 -21.09 5.51 11.97
N LEU A 163 -20.89 4.63 10.98
CA LEU A 163 -21.97 4.00 10.19
C LEU A 163 -22.66 2.82 10.91
N GLY A 164 -22.38 2.61 12.21
CA GLY A 164 -22.94 1.53 13.02
C GLY A 164 -22.09 0.25 13.02
N GLY A 165 -20.82 0.34 12.59
CA GLY A 165 -20.00 -0.84 12.29
C GLY A 165 -20.61 -1.64 11.13
N SER A 166 -19.99 -2.76 10.76
CA SER A 166 -20.62 -3.69 9.82
C SER A 166 -21.38 -4.75 10.62
N PRO A 167 -22.70 -4.59 10.92
CA PRO A 167 -23.54 -5.76 11.04
C PRO A 167 -23.54 -6.43 9.67
N ALA A 168 -23.43 -7.76 9.64
CA ALA A 168 -23.57 -8.52 8.41
C ALA A 168 -24.86 -8.10 7.68
N GLY A 169 -24.74 -7.29 6.63
CA GLY A 169 -25.87 -6.84 5.81
C GLY A 169 -26.11 -5.33 5.70
N SER A 170 -25.45 -4.43 6.47
CA SER A 170 -25.52 -3.00 6.11
C SER A 170 -24.63 -2.75 4.89
N ALA A 171 -25.23 -2.27 3.80
CA ALA A 171 -24.48 -1.89 2.61
C ALA A 171 -23.61 -0.68 2.97
N LEU A 172 -22.29 -0.84 2.87
CA LEU A 172 -21.38 0.28 2.95
C LEU A 172 -21.74 1.30 1.87
N PRO A 173 -21.54 2.61 2.13
CA PRO A 173 -21.70 3.63 1.11
C PRO A 173 -20.92 3.28 -0.17
N ASP A 174 -21.54 3.53 -1.32
CA ASP A 174 -20.96 3.24 -2.63
C ASP A 174 -19.66 4.02 -2.90
N ASP A 175 -19.35 5.04 -2.10
CA ASP A 175 -18.16 5.86 -2.16
C ASP A 175 -17.12 5.54 -1.07
N PHE A 176 -17.33 4.50 -0.25
CA PHE A 176 -16.36 4.10 0.77
C PHE A 176 -15.00 3.77 0.14
N GLY A 177 -13.95 4.47 0.60
CA GLY A 177 -12.59 4.39 0.06
C GLY A 177 -12.36 5.11 -1.28
N ALA A 178 -13.36 5.82 -1.83
CA ALA A 178 -13.23 6.48 -3.13
C ALA A 178 -12.18 7.61 -3.12
N LEU A 179 -12.14 8.43 -2.06
CA LEU A 179 -11.15 9.51 -1.92
C LEU A 179 -9.73 8.95 -1.86
N HIS A 180 -9.48 7.99 -0.97
CA HIS A 180 -8.17 7.36 -0.86
C HIS A 180 -7.75 6.70 -2.18
N GLY A 181 -8.68 5.99 -2.83
CA GLY A 181 -8.46 5.38 -4.13
C GLY A 181 -8.09 6.39 -5.23
N ALA A 182 -8.72 7.57 -5.23
CA ALA A 182 -8.38 8.65 -6.16
C ALA A 182 -6.99 9.25 -5.87
N LEU A 183 -6.68 9.55 -4.60
CA LEU A 183 -5.37 10.08 -4.20
C LEU A 183 -4.23 9.10 -4.49
N PHE A 184 -4.42 7.81 -4.19
CA PHE A 184 -3.41 6.79 -4.47
C PHE A 184 -3.13 6.64 -5.97
N ARG A 185 -4.17 6.64 -6.81
CA ARG A 185 -4.00 6.61 -8.27
C ARG A 185 -3.27 7.85 -8.77
N HIS A 186 -3.67 9.03 -8.29
CA HIS A 186 -3.01 10.27 -8.66
C HIS A 186 -1.53 10.31 -8.23
N PHE A 187 -1.23 9.82 -7.03
CA PHE A 187 0.14 9.66 -6.56
C PHE A 187 0.96 8.76 -7.49
N ARG A 188 0.44 7.59 -7.85
CA ARG A 188 1.11 6.65 -8.76
C ARG A 188 1.39 7.21 -10.15
N GLU A 189 0.55 8.13 -10.61
CA GLU A 189 0.69 8.81 -11.91
C GLU A 189 1.56 10.07 -11.83
N SER A 190 2.02 10.46 -10.64
CA SER A 190 2.80 11.68 -10.42
C SER A 190 4.28 11.54 -10.79
N ALA A 191 4.92 12.66 -11.13
CA ALA A 191 6.37 12.72 -11.34
C ALA A 191 7.16 12.26 -10.10
N ALA A 192 6.68 12.62 -8.89
CA ALA A 192 7.29 12.21 -7.63
C ALA A 192 7.37 10.68 -7.51
N TYR A 193 6.32 9.95 -7.89
CA TYR A 193 6.35 8.49 -7.91
C TYR A 193 7.33 7.95 -8.94
N ALA A 194 7.31 8.49 -10.17
CA ALA A 194 8.17 8.05 -11.27
C ALA A 194 9.68 8.21 -10.95
N GLU A 195 10.05 9.21 -10.16
CA GLU A 195 11.43 9.40 -9.66
C GLU A 195 11.86 8.30 -8.67
N HIS A 196 10.93 7.69 -7.93
CA HIS A 196 11.23 6.75 -6.85
C HIS A 196 11.02 5.28 -7.24
N SER A 197 10.13 4.98 -8.19
CA SER A 197 9.86 3.63 -8.66
C SER A 197 9.48 3.59 -10.12
N ALA A 198 10.18 2.73 -10.89
CA ALA A 198 9.87 2.44 -12.28
C ALA A 198 8.74 1.41 -12.45
N THR A 199 8.42 0.65 -11.38
CA THR A 199 7.35 -0.36 -11.40
C THR A 199 6.20 0.06 -10.50
N PRO A 200 4.96 -0.39 -10.78
CA PRO A 200 3.85 -0.17 -9.88
C PRO A 200 4.06 -0.83 -8.52
N PRO A 201 3.39 -0.36 -7.46
CA PRO A 201 3.60 -0.92 -6.14
C PRO A 201 2.92 -2.27 -6.02
N VAL A 202 3.52 -3.18 -5.24
CA VAL A 202 2.91 -4.44 -4.84
C VAL A 202 2.66 -4.40 -3.34
N VAL A 203 1.39 -4.42 -2.95
CA VAL A 203 1.00 -4.49 -1.55
C VAL A 203 0.78 -5.95 -1.21
N CYS A 204 1.58 -6.50 -0.30
CA CYS A 204 1.45 -7.87 0.16
C CYS A 204 1.02 -7.90 1.63
N ILE A 205 -0.10 -8.56 1.94
CA ILE A 205 -0.66 -8.64 3.29
C ILE A 205 -1.24 -10.04 3.58
N SER A 206 -1.70 -10.23 4.83
CA SER A 206 -2.45 -11.42 5.21
C SER A 206 -3.69 -11.64 4.36
N VAL A 207 -4.02 -12.91 4.12
CA VAL A 207 -5.37 -13.31 3.68
C VAL A 207 -6.43 -12.92 4.71
N SER A 208 -7.65 -12.67 4.22
CA SER A 208 -8.81 -12.35 5.05
C SER A 208 -9.43 -13.60 5.68
N THR A 209 -9.76 -13.53 6.97
CA THR A 209 -10.39 -14.60 7.75
C THR A 209 -11.88 -14.79 7.45
N SER A 210 -12.50 -13.83 6.75
CA SER A 210 -13.91 -13.92 6.36
C SER A 210 -14.13 -14.67 5.04
N ARG A 211 -13.07 -15.26 4.47
CA ARG A 211 -13.06 -15.86 3.13
C ARG A 211 -12.47 -17.26 3.12
N THR A 212 -12.86 -18.01 2.10
CA THR A 212 -12.36 -19.36 1.84
C THR A 212 -11.46 -19.32 0.61
N TYR A 213 -10.33 -19.99 0.69
CA TYR A 213 -9.34 -20.06 -0.38
C TYR A 213 -9.23 -21.50 -0.86
N ARG A 214 -9.26 -21.71 -2.17
CA ARG A 214 -9.14 -23.03 -2.80
C ARG A 214 -7.88 -23.07 -3.63
N ARG A 215 -7.02 -24.03 -3.36
CA ARG A 215 -5.81 -24.30 -4.13
C ARG A 215 -6.18 -24.51 -5.60
N THR A 216 -5.42 -23.87 -6.47
CA THR A 216 -5.56 -24.04 -7.93
C THR A 216 -4.47 -24.97 -8.45
N GLY A 217 -4.47 -25.23 -9.77
CA GLY A 217 -3.39 -25.95 -10.43
C GLY A 217 -2.17 -25.10 -10.78
N LEU A 218 -2.23 -23.77 -10.60
CA LEU A 218 -1.11 -22.89 -10.98
C LEU A 218 -0.01 -22.94 -9.92
N HIS A 219 1.22 -23.13 -10.39
CA HIS A 219 2.43 -23.08 -9.58
C HIS A 219 3.45 -22.14 -10.23
N HIS A 220 3.92 -21.16 -9.46
CA HIS A 220 4.99 -20.25 -9.84
C HIS A 220 6.28 -20.60 -9.08
N PRO A 221 7.48 -20.55 -9.69
CA PRO A 221 8.74 -20.96 -9.04
C PRO A 221 9.02 -20.26 -7.71
N VAL A 222 8.80 -18.94 -7.66
CA VAL A 222 8.99 -18.12 -6.43
C VAL A 222 7.73 -17.99 -5.58
N LEU A 223 6.62 -17.50 -6.15
CA LEU A 223 5.37 -17.28 -5.42
C LEU A 223 4.73 -18.58 -4.91
N GLY A 224 5.09 -19.74 -5.47
CA GLY A 224 4.57 -21.04 -5.09
C GLY A 224 3.18 -21.30 -5.66
N VAL A 225 2.32 -21.94 -4.87
CA VAL A 225 1.01 -22.42 -5.32
C VAL A 225 -0.04 -21.31 -5.22
N GLU A 226 -0.82 -21.11 -6.29
CA GLU A 226 -1.93 -20.15 -6.26
C GLU A 226 -3.18 -20.72 -5.58
N TYR A 227 -3.88 -19.84 -4.86
CA TYR A 227 -5.20 -20.06 -4.31
C TYR A 227 -6.22 -19.08 -4.91
N ALA A 228 -7.41 -19.56 -5.22
CA ALA A 228 -8.56 -18.76 -5.61
C ALA A 228 -9.45 -18.47 -4.40
N GLN A 229 -9.81 -17.20 -4.21
CA GLN A 229 -10.75 -16.77 -3.17
C GLN A 229 -12.20 -16.96 -3.64
N ASP A 230 -13.11 -17.29 -2.72
CA ASP A 230 -14.54 -17.44 -2.98
C ASP A 230 -15.24 -16.13 -3.34
N GLU A 231 -15.05 -15.08 -2.53
CA GLU A 231 -15.68 -13.78 -2.68
C GLU A 231 -14.77 -12.61 -2.26
N LEU A 232 -15.00 -11.42 -2.80
CA LEU A 232 -14.25 -10.23 -2.40
C LEU A 232 -14.53 -9.85 -0.93
N SER A 233 -13.48 -9.71 -0.13
CA SER A 233 -13.54 -9.11 1.21
C SER A 233 -13.70 -7.59 1.16
N LEU A 234 -13.90 -6.96 2.33
CA LEU A 234 -13.92 -5.50 2.45
C LEU A 234 -12.58 -4.88 2.00
N THR A 235 -11.46 -5.49 2.39
CA THR A 235 -10.12 -5.04 1.97
C THR A 235 -9.95 -5.12 0.46
N ASP A 236 -10.46 -6.20 -0.17
CA ASP A 236 -10.40 -6.35 -1.63
C ASP A 236 -11.17 -5.23 -2.34
N ARG A 237 -12.39 -4.93 -1.88
CA ARG A 237 -13.21 -3.83 -2.42
C ARG A 237 -12.55 -2.46 -2.20
N TYR A 238 -11.91 -2.26 -1.06
CA TYR A 238 -11.22 -1.02 -0.73
C TYR A 238 -9.98 -0.82 -1.62
N PHE A 239 -9.12 -1.82 -1.74
CA PHE A 239 -7.96 -1.75 -2.63
C PHE A 239 -8.32 -1.73 -4.12
N ALA A 240 -9.48 -2.25 -4.51
CA ALA A 240 -10.00 -2.06 -5.86
C ALA A 240 -10.23 -0.57 -6.21
N ARG A 241 -10.56 0.30 -5.23
CA ARG A 241 -10.65 1.76 -5.44
C ARG A 241 -9.31 2.39 -5.82
N MET A 242 -8.21 1.79 -5.40
CA MET A 242 -6.85 2.16 -5.76
C MET A 242 -6.41 1.62 -7.13
N GLY A 243 -7.27 0.85 -7.80
CA GLY A 243 -6.94 0.13 -9.04
C GLY A 243 -6.12 -1.13 -8.81
N LEU A 244 -6.09 -1.67 -7.59
CA LEU A 244 -5.36 -2.89 -7.26
C LEU A 244 -6.27 -4.12 -7.30
N ARG A 245 -5.71 -5.26 -7.70
CA ARG A 245 -6.37 -6.56 -7.74
C ARG A 245 -5.54 -7.58 -6.97
N ALA A 246 -6.23 -8.42 -6.20
CA ALA A 246 -5.61 -9.44 -5.38
C ALA A 246 -5.33 -10.72 -6.18
N ARG A 247 -4.17 -11.33 -5.94
CA ARG A 247 -3.90 -12.75 -6.18
C ARG A 247 -3.32 -13.37 -4.93
N PHE A 248 -3.56 -14.66 -4.72
CA PHE A 248 -3.19 -15.33 -3.48
C PHE A 248 -2.22 -16.47 -3.77
N PHE A 249 -1.03 -16.39 -3.20
CA PHE A 249 0.02 -17.36 -3.45
C PHE A 249 0.61 -17.83 -2.14
N MET A 250 0.89 -19.13 -2.03
CA MET A 250 1.57 -19.74 -0.91
C MET A 250 2.99 -20.13 -1.34
N PRO A 251 4.01 -19.32 -0.97
CA PRO A 251 5.39 -19.62 -1.26
C PRO A 251 5.84 -20.93 -0.61
N ALA A 252 6.89 -21.54 -1.18
CA ALA A 252 7.44 -22.77 -0.65
C ALA A 252 7.86 -22.61 0.83
N GLY A 253 7.37 -23.50 1.70
CA GLY A 253 7.64 -23.46 3.14
C GLY A 253 6.81 -22.45 3.95
N SER A 254 5.89 -21.72 3.33
CA SER A 254 4.93 -20.88 4.06
C SER A 254 3.78 -21.70 4.62
N ALA A 255 3.24 -21.28 5.77
CA ALA A 255 2.11 -21.95 6.41
C ALA A 255 0.76 -21.61 5.74
N ALA A 256 0.64 -20.46 5.09
CA ALA A 256 -0.60 -19.97 4.48
C ALA A 256 -0.32 -19.09 3.26
N PRO A 257 -1.29 -18.94 2.34
CA PRO A 257 -1.16 -18.00 1.23
C PRO A 257 -1.06 -16.54 1.71
N LEU A 258 -0.29 -15.73 0.98
CA LEU A 258 -0.22 -14.28 1.08
C LEU A 258 -1.09 -13.65 -0.01
N ALA A 259 -1.69 -12.49 0.30
CA ALA A 259 -2.49 -11.72 -0.64
C ALA A 259 -1.61 -10.63 -1.28
N PHE A 260 -1.43 -10.71 -2.60
CA PHE A 260 -0.66 -9.75 -3.41
C PHE A 260 -1.62 -8.87 -4.19
N TYR A 261 -1.67 -7.59 -3.83
CA TYR A 261 -2.45 -6.57 -4.50
C TYR A 261 -1.55 -5.79 -5.46
N THR A 262 -1.83 -5.92 -6.76
CA THR A 262 -1.09 -5.25 -7.84
C THR A 262 -2.04 -4.64 -8.85
N CYS A 263 -1.53 -3.72 -9.65
CA CYS A 263 -2.22 -3.15 -10.81
C CYS A 263 -1.59 -3.60 -12.14
N GLY A 264 -0.47 -4.32 -12.10
CA GLY A 264 0.20 -4.94 -13.25
C GLY A 264 0.10 -6.46 -13.23
N ASP A 265 0.92 -7.12 -14.04
CA ASP A 265 1.05 -8.58 -14.04
C ASP A 265 2.07 -9.03 -12.99
N LEU A 266 1.56 -9.54 -11.87
CA LEU A 266 2.38 -10.06 -10.78
C LEU A 266 3.40 -11.12 -11.24
N LEU A 267 3.08 -11.91 -12.28
CA LEU A 267 3.92 -13.03 -12.72
C LEU A 267 4.97 -12.61 -13.76
N GLY A 268 4.69 -11.56 -14.52
CA GLY A 268 5.53 -11.13 -15.64
C GLY A 268 6.37 -9.88 -15.37
N ASP A 269 5.89 -8.99 -14.49
CA ASP A 269 6.47 -7.64 -14.33
C ASP A 269 7.63 -7.58 -13.33
N HIS A 270 7.93 -8.68 -12.63
CA HIS A 270 8.89 -8.70 -11.52
C HIS A 270 9.90 -9.84 -11.66
N THR A 271 11.15 -9.56 -11.29
CA THR A 271 12.19 -10.57 -11.19
C THR A 271 11.98 -11.47 -9.97
N ASP A 272 12.56 -12.67 -10.00
CA ASP A 272 12.53 -13.60 -8.86
C ASP A 272 13.06 -12.96 -7.57
N LEU A 273 14.19 -12.24 -7.61
CA LEU A 273 14.75 -11.56 -6.43
C LEU A 273 13.80 -10.49 -5.86
N GLN A 274 13.07 -9.78 -6.72
CA GLN A 274 12.08 -8.77 -6.31
C GLN A 274 10.89 -9.40 -5.60
N LEU A 275 10.38 -10.52 -6.15
CA LEU A 275 9.29 -11.28 -5.54
C LEU A 275 9.73 -11.93 -4.21
N ILE A 276 10.93 -12.53 -4.17
CA ILE A 276 11.50 -13.10 -2.94
C ILE A 276 11.65 -12.03 -1.87
N GLY A 277 12.13 -10.83 -2.22
CA GLY A 277 12.25 -9.70 -1.28
C GLY A 277 10.91 -9.28 -0.67
N THR A 278 9.84 -9.28 -1.48
CA THR A 278 8.48 -8.99 -1.01
C THR A 278 7.97 -10.10 -0.09
N ILE A 279 8.14 -11.37 -0.48
CA ILE A 279 7.72 -12.52 0.32
C ILE A 279 8.44 -12.55 1.65
N SER A 280 9.78 -12.48 1.67
CA SER A 280 10.58 -12.62 2.88
C SER A 280 10.27 -11.52 3.90
N THR A 281 10.07 -10.29 3.41
CA THR A 281 9.68 -9.13 4.20
C THR A 281 8.28 -9.32 4.77
N MET A 282 7.28 -9.54 3.91
CA MET A 282 5.89 -9.53 4.35
C MET A 282 5.49 -10.78 5.13
N GLU A 283 6.05 -11.95 4.80
CA GLU A 283 5.84 -13.17 5.59
C GLU A 283 6.40 -13.01 7.01
N THR A 284 7.59 -12.41 7.17
CA THR A 284 8.16 -12.12 8.49
C THR A 284 7.22 -11.22 9.29
N PHE A 285 6.76 -10.12 8.69
CA PHE A 285 5.78 -9.25 9.34
C PHE A 285 4.48 -9.99 9.67
N GLN A 286 3.95 -10.82 8.76
CA GLN A 286 2.72 -11.56 9.04
C GLN A 286 2.91 -12.63 10.13
N ARG A 287 4.08 -13.25 10.26
CA ARG A 287 4.41 -14.16 11.37
C ARG A 287 4.44 -13.44 12.71
N ILE A 288 4.80 -12.16 12.73
CA ILE A 288 4.76 -11.33 13.94
C ILE A 288 3.32 -10.86 14.23
N TYR A 289 2.61 -10.38 13.22
CA TYR A 289 1.29 -9.76 13.38
C TYR A 289 0.18 -10.79 13.56
N ARG A 290 0.25 -11.92 12.84
CA ARG A 290 -0.76 -12.98 12.77
C ARG A 290 -0.10 -14.37 12.80
N PRO A 291 0.67 -14.70 13.86
CA PRO A 291 1.28 -16.01 14.01
C PRO A 291 0.27 -17.16 13.98
N GLU A 292 -0.99 -16.92 14.34
CA GLU A 292 -2.06 -17.92 14.26
C GLU A 292 -2.29 -18.44 12.82
N ILE A 293 -1.98 -17.61 11.81
CA ILE A 293 -2.07 -17.94 10.39
C ILE A 293 -0.69 -18.32 9.82
N TYR A 294 0.31 -17.46 10.01
CA TYR A 294 1.60 -17.58 9.33
C TYR A 294 2.68 -18.28 10.15
N GLY A 295 2.45 -18.43 11.45
CA GLY A 295 3.25 -19.26 12.36
C GLY A 295 2.61 -20.62 12.65
N ALA A 296 1.50 -20.97 11.98
CA ALA A 296 0.82 -22.24 12.16
C ALA A 296 1.76 -23.42 11.86
N ARG A 297 1.68 -24.49 12.67
CA ARG A 297 2.51 -25.70 12.44
C ARG A 297 2.01 -26.55 11.27
N THR A 298 0.74 -26.40 10.94
CA THR A 298 0.10 -27.09 9.82
C THR A 298 -0.06 -26.13 8.66
N ALA A 299 0.45 -26.51 7.49
CA ALA A 299 0.28 -25.72 6.26
C ALA A 299 -1.17 -25.75 5.77
N ALA A 300 -1.57 -24.69 5.06
CA ALA A 300 -2.88 -24.58 4.43
C ALA A 300 -3.17 -25.79 3.52
N ALA A 301 -4.34 -26.40 3.74
CA ALA A 301 -4.85 -27.49 2.91
C ALA A 301 -5.41 -26.97 1.57
N ASP A 302 -5.79 -27.88 0.67
CA ASP A 302 -6.35 -27.52 -0.64
C ASP A 302 -7.62 -26.64 -0.55
N VAL A 303 -8.36 -26.73 0.56
CA VAL A 303 -9.38 -25.76 0.93
C VAL A 303 -9.00 -25.18 2.28
N TYR A 304 -8.73 -23.88 2.30
CA TYR A 304 -8.18 -23.19 3.46
C TYR A 304 -9.08 -22.06 3.92
N ARG A 305 -9.35 -22.01 5.22
CA ARG A 305 -10.04 -20.89 5.88
C ARG A 305 -9.14 -20.39 7.01
N PRO A 306 -8.64 -19.14 6.94
CA PRO A 306 -7.77 -18.61 7.97
C PRO A 306 -8.52 -18.42 9.29
N ASP A 307 -7.86 -18.73 10.40
CA ASP A 307 -8.42 -18.64 11.74
C ASP A 307 -7.44 -17.93 12.69
N LEU A 308 -7.90 -16.88 13.37
CA LEU A 308 -7.10 -16.12 14.34
C LEU A 308 -7.22 -16.66 15.77
N THR A 309 -8.03 -17.71 15.97
CA THR A 309 -8.22 -18.38 17.26
C THR A 309 -7.47 -19.71 17.35
N ALA A 310 -6.80 -20.12 16.27
CA ALA A 310 -5.99 -21.33 16.25
C ALA A 310 -4.86 -21.26 17.30
N GLU A 311 -4.71 -22.32 18.09
CA GLU A 311 -3.70 -22.41 19.16
C GLU A 311 -2.39 -23.06 18.70
N ASP A 312 -2.42 -23.84 17.61
CA ASP A 312 -1.27 -24.58 17.10
C ASP A 312 -0.36 -23.74 16.20
N HIS A 313 0.33 -22.79 16.82
CA HIS A 313 1.30 -21.92 16.14
C HIS A 313 2.52 -21.61 16.98
N VAL A 314 3.55 -21.10 16.30
CA VAL A 314 4.79 -20.61 16.92
C VAL A 314 4.85 -19.10 16.74
N ARG A 315 5.02 -18.38 17.86
CA ARG A 315 5.31 -16.94 17.84
C ARG A 315 6.83 -16.73 17.75
N PRO A 316 7.32 -15.84 16.88
CA PRO A 316 8.72 -15.43 16.93
C PRO A 316 9.00 -14.70 18.26
N PRO A 317 10.26 -14.67 18.74
CA PRO A 317 10.66 -14.02 19.99
C PRO A 317 10.67 -12.47 19.90
N ILE A 318 9.79 -11.89 19.08
CA ILE A 318 9.67 -10.46 18.82
C ILE A 318 8.43 -9.94 19.53
N ALA A 319 8.60 -8.94 20.39
CA ALA A 319 7.48 -8.33 21.09
C ALA A 319 6.68 -7.44 20.12
N TYR A 320 5.37 -7.68 20.04
CA TYR A 320 4.45 -6.92 19.22
C TYR A 320 3.14 -6.67 19.97
N ASP A 321 2.81 -5.39 20.17
CA ASP A 321 1.63 -4.98 20.93
C ASP A 321 0.47 -4.65 19.98
N ARG A 322 -0.49 -5.58 19.91
CA ARG A 322 -1.70 -5.43 19.08
C ARG A 322 -2.64 -4.34 19.60
N GLU A 323 -2.69 -4.12 20.91
CA GLU A 323 -3.56 -3.11 21.52
C GLU A 323 -3.01 -1.71 21.27
N GLU A 324 -1.69 -1.53 21.44
CA GLU A 324 -1.02 -0.30 21.03
C GLU A 324 -1.21 -0.06 19.53
N ARG A 325 -1.03 -1.07 18.67
CA ARG A 325 -1.27 -0.89 17.23
C ARG A 325 -2.71 -0.43 16.93
N ALA A 326 -3.71 -1.01 17.59
CA ALA A 326 -5.11 -0.64 17.41
C ALA A 326 -5.36 0.80 17.87
N ARG A 327 -4.81 1.21 19.01
CA ARG A 327 -4.87 2.59 19.51
C ARG A 327 -4.23 3.57 18.53
N LEU A 328 -3.04 3.26 18.02
CA LEU A 328 -2.34 4.09 17.03
C LEU A 328 -3.16 4.27 15.74
N ALA A 329 -3.90 3.24 15.28
CA ALA A 329 -4.78 3.38 14.12
C ALA A 329 -5.90 4.40 14.35
N VAL A 330 -6.50 4.39 15.55
CA VAL A 330 -7.56 5.33 15.94
C VAL A 330 -7.00 6.76 16.04
N GLU A 331 -5.84 6.93 16.67
CA GLU A 331 -5.14 8.21 16.73
C GLU A 331 -4.83 8.73 15.32
N GLN A 332 -4.46 7.84 14.39
CA GLN A 332 -4.14 8.21 13.00
C GLN A 332 -5.37 8.67 12.24
N GLY A 333 -6.47 7.95 12.42
CA GLY A 333 -7.75 8.33 11.84
C GLY A 333 -8.25 9.67 12.37
N ARG A 334 -8.09 9.95 13.68
CA ARG A 334 -8.46 11.24 14.27
C ARG A 334 -7.58 12.39 13.78
N TYR A 335 -6.27 12.15 13.69
CA TYR A 335 -5.35 13.15 13.13
C TYR A 335 -5.73 13.50 11.68
N ALA A 336 -6.05 12.49 10.86
CA ALA A 336 -6.53 12.71 9.50
C ALA A 336 -7.88 13.45 9.47
N GLU A 337 -8.79 13.15 10.41
CA GLU A 337 -10.06 13.90 10.54
C GLU A 337 -9.77 15.39 10.80
N GLU A 338 -8.96 15.69 11.81
CA GLU A 338 -8.69 17.05 12.28
C GLU A 338 -7.86 17.88 11.28
N HIS A 339 -6.81 17.29 10.71
CA HIS A 339 -5.81 18.02 9.92
C HIS A 339 -5.98 17.91 8.41
N LEU A 340 -6.82 16.99 7.91
CA LEU A 340 -7.08 16.85 6.48
C LEU A 340 -8.56 16.93 6.14
N MET A 341 -9.39 16.10 6.77
CA MET A 341 -10.78 15.93 6.34
C MET A 341 -11.67 17.11 6.76
N ALA A 342 -11.50 17.65 7.98
CA ALA A 342 -12.20 18.85 8.42
C ALA A 342 -11.84 20.10 7.59
N PRO A 343 -10.55 20.44 7.34
CA PRO A 343 -10.20 21.63 6.57
C PRO A 343 -10.38 21.46 5.05
N HIS A 344 -10.11 20.28 4.49
CA HIS A 344 -10.00 20.08 3.04
C HIS A 344 -10.93 19.00 2.48
N GLY A 345 -11.65 18.25 3.31
CA GLY A 345 -12.39 17.06 2.90
C GLY A 345 -13.43 17.29 1.80
N ASP A 346 -14.19 18.40 1.86
CA ASP A 346 -15.16 18.74 0.81
C ASP A 346 -14.50 19.05 -0.53
N ARG A 347 -13.37 19.77 -0.51
CA ARG A 347 -12.58 20.06 -1.70
C ARG A 347 -12.02 18.76 -2.29
N LEU A 348 -11.41 17.93 -1.44
CA LEU A 348 -10.85 16.64 -1.83
C LEU A 348 -11.90 15.68 -2.41
N ARG A 349 -13.10 15.63 -1.81
CA ARG A 349 -14.22 14.82 -2.33
C ARG A 349 -14.70 15.31 -3.69
N ARG A 350 -14.84 16.63 -3.89
CA ARG A 350 -15.18 17.20 -5.21
C ARG A 350 -14.12 16.88 -6.27
N TRP A 351 -12.84 17.06 -5.92
CA TRP A 351 -11.71 16.69 -6.77
C TRP A 351 -11.76 15.20 -7.17
N ALA A 352 -11.99 14.31 -6.19
CA ALA A 352 -12.07 12.88 -6.45
C ALA A 352 -13.25 12.52 -7.37
N ALA A 353 -14.42 13.13 -7.16
CA ALA A 353 -15.62 12.90 -7.96
C ALA A 353 -15.45 13.36 -9.42
N ALA A 354 -14.81 14.52 -9.65
CA ALA A 354 -14.56 15.04 -10.99
C ALA A 354 -13.69 14.07 -11.83
N ARG A 355 -12.72 13.39 -11.21
CA ARG A 355 -11.84 12.42 -11.89
C ARG A 355 -12.51 11.08 -12.16
N VAL A 356 -13.49 10.68 -11.36
CA VAL A 356 -14.32 9.49 -11.65
C VAL A 356 -15.28 9.76 -12.81
N GLY A 357 -15.80 10.99 -12.91
CA GLY A 357 -16.65 11.41 -14.02
C GLY A 357 -15.91 11.56 -15.36
N ALA A 358 -14.65 11.98 -15.35
CA ALA A 358 -13.82 12.11 -16.55
C ALA A 358 -13.27 10.78 -17.10
N ALA A 359 -13.35 9.69 -16.33
CA ALA A 359 -12.88 8.36 -16.70
C ALA A 359 -14.00 7.43 -17.22
N ARG A 360 -15.24 7.93 -17.30
CA ARG A 360 -16.39 7.30 -17.96
C ARG A 360 -16.64 7.99 -19.29
#